data_AF-A0A0G3HG35-F1
#
_entry.id   AF-A0A0G3HG35-F1
#
_cell.length_a   1.000
_cell.length_b   1.000
_cell.length_c   1.000
_cell.angle_alpha   90.00
_cell.angle_beta   90.00
_cell.angle_gamma   90.00
#
_symmetry.space_group_name_H-M   'P 1'
#
loop_
_entity.id
_entity.type
_entity.pdbx_description
1 polymer ?
#
loop_
_entity_poly.entity_id
_entity_poly.type
_entity_poly.pdbx_seq_one_letter_code
_entity_poly.pdbx_strand_id
1 'polypeptide(L)'
;MLDDDEIFLRMKSLAHPSVDIAGALSNFDAGEPEHATAFLLDDAYLVGKLTPEMIALAESNYDSGPVIEMLEALRMLDEQKNGVA
;
A
#
# COMPACT_ATOMS: atom_id res chain seq x y z
N MET A 1 -10.57 6.70 13.18
CA MET A 1 -10.34 5.91 11.96
C MET A 1 -10.63 6.84 10.82
N LEU A 2 -9.67 7.01 9.93
CA LEU A 2 -9.84 7.82 8.73
C LEU A 2 -10.77 7.07 7.76
N ASP A 3 -11.38 7.77 6.82
CA ASP A 3 -12.04 7.10 5.69
C ASP A 3 -11.02 6.68 4.61
N ASP A 4 -11.45 5.83 3.67
CA ASP A 4 -10.55 5.26 2.68
C ASP A 4 -9.92 6.30 1.75
N ASP A 5 -10.65 7.37 1.45
CA ASP A 5 -10.15 8.46 0.62
C ASP A 5 -9.06 9.24 1.35
N GLU A 6 -9.29 9.56 2.63
CA GLU A 6 -8.30 10.19 3.50
C GLU A 6 -7.03 9.34 3.66
N ILE A 7 -7.19 8.02 3.80
CA ILE A 7 -6.08 7.09 3.92
C ILE A 7 -5.27 7.06 2.63
N PHE A 8 -5.92 6.92 1.48
CA PHE A 8 -5.23 6.93 0.18
C PHE A 8 -4.46 8.23 -0.04
N LEU A 9 -5.09 9.38 0.20
CA LEU A 9 -4.45 10.69 0.01
C LEU A 9 -3.23 10.86 0.93
N ARG A 10 -3.32 10.38 2.17
CA ARG A 10 -2.20 10.40 3.10
C ARG A 10 -1.10 9.43 2.67
N MET A 11 -1.44 8.20 2.27
CA MET A 11 -0.49 7.22 1.74
C MET A 11 0.27 7.77 0.54
N LYS A 12 -0.45 8.39 -0.41
CA LYS A 12 0.12 9.06 -1.57
C LYS A 12 1.08 10.19 -1.19
N SER A 13 0.79 10.96 -0.14
CA SER A 13 1.68 12.02 0.34
C SER A 13 3.00 11.50 0.93
N LEU A 14 3.02 10.25 1.40
CA LEU A 14 4.22 9.58 1.92
C LEU A 14 5.05 8.93 0.82
N ALA A 15 4.47 8.70 -0.36
CA ALA A 15 5.12 7.99 -1.44
C ALA A 15 6.34 8.76 -1.98
N HIS A 16 7.45 8.05 -2.15
CA HIS A 16 8.65 8.60 -2.78
C HIS A 16 8.36 8.95 -4.26
N PRO A 17 8.97 10.00 -4.84
CA PRO A 17 8.71 10.39 -6.24
C PRO A 17 9.01 9.35 -7.33
N SER A 18 9.68 8.24 -6.97
CA SER A 18 9.94 7.12 -7.87
C SER A 18 8.86 6.04 -7.85
N VAL A 19 7.88 6.16 -6.97
CA VAL A 19 6.70 5.28 -6.92
C VAL A 19 5.75 5.73 -8.03
N ASP A 20 5.37 4.83 -8.92
CA ASP A 20 4.35 5.06 -9.94
C ASP A 20 2.96 5.07 -9.30
N ILE A 21 2.43 6.28 -9.17
CA ILE A 21 1.11 6.51 -8.60
C ILE A 21 -0.01 6.47 -9.66
N ALA A 22 0.29 6.30 -10.94
CA ALA A 22 -0.71 6.40 -12.01
C ALA A 22 -1.77 5.30 -11.88
N GLY A 23 -1.34 4.06 -11.63
CA GLY A 23 -2.25 2.94 -11.40
C GLY A 23 -3.11 3.14 -10.15
N ALA A 24 -2.51 3.64 -9.07
CA ALA A 24 -3.23 3.95 -7.84
C ALA A 24 -4.29 5.05 -8.05
N LEU A 25 -3.94 6.13 -8.76
CA LEU A 25 -4.88 7.21 -9.09
C LEU A 25 -6.05 6.72 -9.96
N SER A 26 -5.80 5.81 -10.91
CA SER A 26 -6.87 5.24 -11.74
C SER A 26 -7.90 4.46 -10.92
N ASN A 27 -7.49 3.76 -9.86
CA ASN A 27 -8.41 3.06 -8.96
C ASN A 27 -9.18 4.06 -8.08
N PHE A 28 -8.48 5.10 -7.60
CA PHE A 28 -9.09 6.15 -6.79
C PHE A 28 -10.20 6.90 -7.56
N ASP A 29 -9.91 7.30 -8.81
CA ASP A 29 -10.87 7.99 -9.67
C ASP A 29 -12.07 7.09 -10.07
N ALA A 30 -11.91 5.77 -9.99
CA ALA A 30 -12.98 4.80 -10.20
C ALA A 30 -13.86 4.57 -8.94
N GLY A 31 -13.52 5.19 -7.81
CA GLY A 31 -14.22 5.01 -6.53
C GLY A 31 -13.77 3.78 -5.74
N GLU A 32 -12.53 3.32 -5.96
CA GLU A 32 -11.94 2.16 -5.28
C GLU A 32 -10.67 2.55 -4.47
N PRO A 33 -10.81 3.34 -3.39
CA PRO A 33 -9.69 3.85 -2.60
C PRO A 33 -8.87 2.76 -1.88
N GLU A 34 -9.48 1.65 -1.48
CA GLU A 34 -8.76 0.50 -0.92
C GLU A 34 -7.84 -0.15 -1.96
N HIS A 35 -8.31 -0.35 -3.18
CA HIS A 35 -7.49 -0.87 -4.29
C HIS A 35 -6.40 0.14 -4.68
N ALA A 36 -6.70 1.44 -4.67
CA ALA A 36 -5.71 2.48 -4.89
C ALA A 36 -4.57 2.41 -3.86
N THR A 37 -4.91 2.21 -2.59
CA THR A 37 -3.93 2.06 -1.50
C THR A 37 -3.12 0.78 -1.64
N ALA A 38 -3.75 -0.35 -1.95
CA ALA A 38 -3.07 -1.62 -2.20
C ALA A 38 -2.07 -1.52 -3.37
N PHE A 39 -2.46 -0.88 -4.47
CA PHE A 39 -1.60 -0.66 -5.62
C PHE A 39 -0.38 0.19 -5.28
N LEU A 40 -0.58 1.23 -4.46
CA LEU A 40 0.49 2.12 -4.03
C LEU A 40 1.52 1.42 -3.13
N LEU A 41 1.06 0.49 -2.27
CA LEU A 41 1.93 -0.35 -1.45
C LEU A 41 2.76 -1.32 -2.30
N ASP A 42 2.14 -1.96 -3.29
CA ASP A 42 2.83 -2.86 -4.23
C ASP A 42 3.93 -2.13 -5.00
N ASP A 43 3.61 -1.00 -5.64
CA ASP A 43 4.59 -0.26 -6.42
C ASP A 43 5.74 0.26 -5.54
N ALA A 44 5.41 0.80 -4.34
CA ALA A 44 6.42 1.21 -3.38
C ALA A 44 7.34 0.06 -2.96
N TYR A 45 6.81 -1.17 -2.81
CA TYR A 45 7.62 -2.35 -2.53
C TYR A 45 8.54 -2.70 -3.72
N LEU A 46 7.99 -2.74 -4.94
CA LEU A 46 8.74 -3.09 -6.15
C LEU A 46 9.93 -2.16 -6.41
N VAL A 47 9.79 -0.86 -6.13
CA VAL A 47 10.88 0.11 -6.28
C VAL A 47 11.75 0.26 -5.02
N GLY A 48 11.52 -0.53 -3.97
CA GLY A 48 12.28 -0.51 -2.72
C GLY A 48 12.12 0.79 -1.92
N LYS A 49 10.94 1.41 -2.01
CA LYS A 49 10.56 2.66 -1.31
C LYS A 49 9.38 2.50 -0.36
N LEU A 50 8.89 1.28 -0.14
CA LEU A 50 7.93 1.00 0.92
C LEU A 50 8.56 1.33 2.28
N THR A 51 7.92 2.21 3.04
CA THR A 51 8.42 2.66 4.34
C THR A 51 7.63 2.06 5.50
N PRO A 52 8.23 1.95 6.70
CA PRO A 52 7.48 1.55 7.89
C PRO A 52 6.28 2.45 8.20
N GLU A 53 6.34 3.74 7.85
CA GLU A 53 5.23 4.68 8.05
C GLU A 53 4.03 4.35 7.15
N MET A 54 4.29 3.97 5.88
CA MET A 54 3.24 3.51 4.96
C MET A 54 2.58 2.23 5.48
N ILE A 55 3.38 1.27 5.96
CA ILE A 55 2.86 0.02 6.54
C ILE A 55 2.02 0.31 7.78
N ALA A 56 2.53 1.11 8.71
CA ALA A 56 1.80 1.47 9.93
C ALA A 56 0.49 2.23 9.66
N LEU A 57 0.46 3.08 8.63
CA LEU A 57 -0.76 3.77 8.23
C LEU A 57 -1.83 2.77 7.74
N ALA A 58 -1.45 1.80 6.92
CA ALA A 58 -2.36 0.77 6.45
C ALA A 58 -2.86 -0.13 7.60
N GLU A 59 -1.95 -0.67 8.42
CA GLU A 59 -2.28 -1.57 9.53
C GLU A 59 -3.14 -0.92 10.63
N SER A 60 -3.08 0.41 10.77
CA SER A 60 -3.87 1.12 11.79
C SER A 60 -5.27 1.51 11.32
N ASN A 61 -5.58 1.34 10.03
CA ASN A 61 -6.90 1.72 9.49
C ASN A 61 -7.62 0.58 8.74
N TYR A 62 -6.91 -0.50 8.39
CA TYR A 62 -7.51 -1.65 7.72
C TYR A 62 -7.38 -2.91 8.59
N ASP A 63 -8.47 -3.66 8.70
CA ASP A 63 -8.51 -4.97 9.38
C ASP A 63 -8.69 -6.13 8.38
N SER A 64 -9.09 -5.83 7.13
CA SER A 64 -9.33 -6.80 6.05
C SER A 64 -9.34 -6.10 4.69
N GLY A 65 -9.48 -6.88 3.61
CA GLY A 65 -9.67 -6.35 2.26
C GLY A 65 -8.36 -6.22 1.47
N PRO A 66 -8.41 -5.59 0.28
CA PRO A 66 -7.28 -5.56 -0.67
C PRO A 66 -5.98 -5.02 -0.06
N VAL A 67 -6.08 -4.06 0.86
CA VAL A 67 -4.91 -3.48 1.53
C VAL A 67 -4.22 -4.50 2.44
N ILE A 68 -4.98 -5.23 3.25
CA ILE A 68 -4.43 -6.25 4.15
C ILE A 68 -3.93 -7.46 3.37
N GLU A 69 -4.67 -7.91 2.37
CA GLU A 69 -4.23 -8.98 1.46
C GLU A 69 -2.89 -8.63 0.78
N MET A 70 -2.72 -7.37 0.37
CA MET A 70 -1.45 -6.89 -0.16
C MET A 70 -0.33 -6.92 0.88
N LEU A 71 -0.55 -6.38 2.09
CA LEU A 71 0.47 -6.41 3.15
C LEU A 71 0.92 -7.83 3.50
N GLU A 72 -0.02 -8.79 3.56
CA GLU A 72 0.29 -10.20 3.78
C GLU A 72 1.12 -10.78 2.64
N ALA A 73 0.76 -10.50 1.37
CA ALA A 73 1.52 -10.93 0.21
C ALA A 73 2.96 -10.38 0.23
N LEU A 74 3.14 -9.10 0.56
CA LEU A 74 4.46 -8.47 0.65
C LEU A 74 5.32 -9.10 1.76
N ARG A 75 4.74 -9.40 2.93
CA ARG A 75 5.45 -10.10 4.01
C ARG A 75 5.90 -11.49 3.60
N MET A 76 5.04 -12.26 2.93
CA MET A 76 5.39 -13.58 2.42
C MET A 76 6.55 -13.52 1.40
N LEU A 77 6.57 -12.50 0.54
CA LEU A 77 7.66 -12.29 -0.40
C LEU A 77 8.98 -11.95 0.31
N ASP A 78 8.94 -11.12 1.36
CA ASP A 78 10.13 -10.79 2.15
C ASP A 78 10.67 -12.00 2.93
N GLU A 79 9.81 -12.83 3.51
CA GLU A 79 10.22 -14.07 4.18
C GLU A 79 10.92 -15.03 3.21
N GLN A 80 10.37 -15.19 2.00
CA GLN A 80 10.98 -15.99 0.93
C GLN A 80 12.33 -15.45 0.48
N LYS A 81 12.45 -14.11 0.31
CA LYS A 81 13.72 -13.46 -0.05
C LYS A 81 14.78 -13.60 1.03
N ASN A 82 14.37 -13.57 2.30
CA ASN A 82 15.27 -13.60 3.44
C ASN A 82 15.54 -15.01 4.00
N GLY A 83 14.96 -16.04 3.39
CA GLY A 83 15.26 -17.45 3.72
C GLY A 83 14.76 -17.90 5.09
N VAL A 84 13.75 -17.22 5.65
CA VAL A 84 13.09 -17.64 6.89
C VAL A 84 11.87 -18.47 6.49
N ALA A 85 12.09 -19.77 6.29
CA ALA A 85 11.04 -20.77 6.08
C ALA A 85 10.99 -21.72 7.29
#